data_AF-A0A7J6UFQ7-F1
#
_entry.id   AF-A0A7J6UFQ7-F1
#
_cell.length_a   1.000
_cell.length_b   1.000
_cell.length_c   1.000
_cell.angle_alpha   90.00
_cell.angle_beta   90.00
_cell.angle_gamma   90.00
#
_symmetry.space_group_name_H-M   'P 1'
#
loop_
_entity.id
_entity.type
_entity.pdbx_description
1 polymer ?
#
loop_
_entity_poly.entity_id
_entity_poly.type
_entity_poly.pdbx_seq_one_letter_code
_entity_poly.pdbx_strand_id
1 'polypeptide(L)'
;MLSSIAMFTLCIIPARTVCGLHFEVIAQIWLNIGIWVGVLFGNRWRSTKIFGYDPAAPFGEGLEQDSRPYPSDADLLLLLNGIVTYFCVWTPTRVRLLIPLAITVCLSYCGTSIIFGGPNNENPLSQSVMLILLVCMVISGKMSLEKNVRREYVAFNISVRKTK
;
A
#
# COMPACT_ATOMS: atom_id res chain seq x y z
N MET A 1 -17.96 3.81 5.93
CA MET A 1 -16.87 3.95 4.93
C MET A 1 -17.12 5.06 3.91
N LEU A 2 -18.35 5.26 3.40
CA LEU A 2 -18.64 6.38 2.48
C LEU A 2 -18.41 7.78 3.11
N SER A 3 -18.70 7.94 4.40
CA SER A 3 -18.51 9.21 5.12
C SER A 3 -17.04 9.62 5.28
N SER A 4 -16.14 8.66 5.49
CA SER A 4 -14.69 8.92 5.60
C SER A 4 -14.06 9.24 4.25
N ILE A 5 -14.50 8.59 3.16
CA ILE A 5 -14.05 8.90 1.79
C ILE A 5 -14.51 10.30 1.37
N ALA A 6 -15.77 10.66 1.65
CA ALA A 6 -16.34 11.97 1.33
C ALA A 6 -15.67 13.12 2.10
N MET A 7 -15.37 12.94 3.39
CA MET A 7 -14.59 13.92 4.16
C MET A 7 -13.16 14.05 3.63
N PHE A 8 -12.53 12.94 3.23
CA PHE A 8 -11.22 12.97 2.60
C PHE A 8 -11.26 13.76 1.28
N THR A 9 -12.30 13.58 0.45
CA THR A 9 -12.39 14.33 -0.83
C THR A 9 -12.66 15.82 -0.63
N LEU A 10 -13.54 16.18 0.32
CA LEU A 10 -13.90 17.57 0.61
C LEU A 10 -12.77 18.39 1.25
N CYS A 11 -11.88 17.76 2.02
CA CYS A 11 -10.72 18.46 2.61
C CYS A 11 -9.52 18.57 1.65
N ILE A 12 -9.41 17.66 0.68
CA ILE A 12 -8.25 17.56 -0.22
C ILE A 12 -8.28 18.59 -1.34
N ILE A 13 -9.46 18.84 -1.90
CA ILE A 13 -9.61 19.75 -3.05
C ILE A 13 -9.21 21.19 -2.68
N PRO A 14 -9.61 21.77 -1.54
CA PRO A 14 -9.20 23.12 -1.13
C PRO A 14 -7.73 23.20 -0.68
N ALA A 15 -7.23 22.17 -0.01
CA ALA A 15 -5.86 22.17 0.52
C ALA A 15 -4.79 22.08 -0.58
N ARG A 16 -5.11 21.43 -1.71
CA ARG A 16 -4.24 21.38 -2.89
C ARG A 16 -4.08 22.76 -3.55
N THR A 17 -5.13 23.57 -3.56
CA THR A 17 -5.11 24.93 -4.12
C THR A 17 -4.37 25.95 -3.25
N VAL A 18 -4.32 25.76 -1.93
CA VAL A 18 -3.76 26.75 -0.99
C VAL A 18 -2.32 26.42 -0.55
N CYS A 19 -1.97 25.14 -0.42
CA CYS A 19 -0.71 24.75 0.25
C CYS A 19 0.24 23.89 -0.60
N GLY A 20 -0.07 23.62 -1.87
CA GLY A 20 0.82 23.02 -2.88
C GLY A 20 1.64 21.81 -2.42
N LEU A 21 2.80 22.07 -1.80
CA LEU A 21 3.78 21.09 -1.35
C LEU A 21 3.48 20.49 0.04
N HIS A 22 2.87 21.25 0.96
CA HIS A 22 2.54 20.75 2.30
C HIS A 22 1.41 19.73 2.25
N PHE A 23 0.49 19.89 1.31
CA PHE A 23 -0.64 18.98 1.14
C PHE A 23 -0.20 17.58 0.74
N GLU A 24 0.78 17.45 -0.18
CA GLU A 24 1.31 16.14 -0.60
C GLU A 24 1.94 15.39 0.57
N VAL A 25 2.71 16.08 1.42
CA VAL A 25 3.34 15.49 2.61
C VAL A 25 2.28 15.06 3.64
N ILE A 26 1.28 15.91 3.90
CA ILE A 26 0.19 15.58 4.84
C ILE A 26 -0.60 14.37 4.33
N ALA A 27 -0.97 14.34 3.06
CA ALA A 27 -1.67 13.21 2.44
C ALA A 27 -0.85 11.93 2.54
N GLN A 28 0.47 12.01 2.36
CA GLN A 28 1.37 10.88 2.48
C GLN A 28 1.46 10.35 3.92
N ILE A 29 1.54 11.22 4.93
CA ILE A 29 1.50 10.81 6.35
C ILE A 29 0.18 10.08 6.64
N TRP A 30 -0.95 10.64 6.19
CA TRP A 30 -2.25 10.01 6.34
C TRP A 30 -2.35 8.64 5.67
N LEU A 31 -1.83 8.51 4.45
CA LEU A 31 -1.78 7.22 3.76
C LEU A 31 -0.94 6.20 4.52
N ASN A 32 0.22 6.59 5.05
CA ASN A 32 1.07 5.70 5.84
C ASN A 32 0.36 5.21 7.11
N ILE A 33 -0.32 6.12 7.84
CA ILE A 33 -1.12 5.75 9.01
C ILE A 33 -2.26 4.80 8.58
N GLY A 34 -2.94 5.11 7.48
CA GLY A 34 -4.02 4.29 6.93
C GLY A 34 -3.57 2.88 6.57
N ILE A 35 -2.37 2.72 6.01
CA ILE A 35 -1.77 1.41 5.70
C ILE A 35 -1.56 0.60 6.99
N TRP A 36 -0.96 1.20 8.02
CA TRP A 36 -0.74 0.51 9.29
C TRP A 36 -2.06 0.07 9.94
N VAL A 37 -3.03 0.98 10.04
CA VAL A 37 -4.36 0.68 10.60
C VAL A 37 -5.05 -0.40 9.75
N GLY A 38 -4.99 -0.30 8.43
CA GLY A 38 -5.57 -1.28 7.52
C GLY A 38 -4.93 -2.67 7.63
N VAL A 39 -3.62 -2.75 7.82
CA VAL A 39 -2.92 -4.04 8.00
C VAL A 39 -3.23 -4.67 9.37
N LEU A 40 -3.26 -3.86 10.44
CA LEU A 40 -3.50 -4.33 11.80
C LEU A 40 -4.95 -4.78 12.02
N PHE A 41 -5.90 -3.99 11.52
CA PHE A 41 -7.33 -4.21 11.79
C PHE A 41 -8.12 -4.75 10.60
N GLY A 42 -7.61 -4.63 9.37
CA GLY A 42 -8.25 -5.16 8.16
C GLY A 42 -8.04 -6.66 7.97
N ASN A 43 -6.98 -7.22 8.56
CA ASN A 43 -6.79 -8.67 8.61
C ASN A 43 -7.36 -9.21 9.93
N ARG A 44 -8.39 -10.06 9.83
CA ARG A 44 -9.09 -10.58 11.00
C ARG A 44 -8.16 -11.39 11.91
N TRP A 45 -7.23 -12.17 11.35
CA TRP A 45 -6.22 -12.92 12.10
C TRP A 45 -5.37 -12.03 13.02
N ARG A 46 -4.92 -10.88 12.50
CA ARG A 46 -4.11 -9.93 13.26
C ARG A 46 -4.97 -9.20 14.28
N SER A 47 -6.17 -8.79 13.90
CA SER A 47 -7.13 -8.15 14.79
C SER A 47 -7.48 -9.03 16.00
N THR A 48 -7.78 -10.32 15.80
CA THR A 48 -8.13 -11.23 16.91
C THR A 48 -6.96 -11.45 17.86
N LYS A 49 -5.73 -11.60 17.32
CA LYS A 49 -4.52 -11.70 18.14
C LYS A 49 -4.23 -10.42 18.94
N ILE A 50 -4.49 -9.24 18.38
CA ILE A 50 -4.35 -7.96 19.11
C ILE A 50 -5.26 -7.93 20.34
N PHE A 51 -6.47 -8.49 20.24
CA PHE A 51 -7.42 -8.56 21.35
C PHE A 51 -7.21 -9.77 22.27
N GLY A 52 -6.17 -10.58 22.05
CA GLY A 52 -5.84 -11.73 22.89
C GLY A 52 -6.76 -12.94 22.70
N TYR A 53 -7.57 -12.96 21.63
CA TYR A 53 -8.39 -14.11 21.30
C TYR A 53 -7.65 -15.08 20.38
N ASP A 54 -7.96 -16.36 20.49
CA ASP A 54 -7.50 -17.35 19.53
C ASP A 54 -8.10 -17.01 18.15
N PRO A 55 -7.28 -16.71 17.12
CA PRO A 55 -7.79 -16.41 15.78
C PRO A 55 -8.60 -17.55 15.16
N ALA A 56 -8.45 -18.79 15.64
CA ALA A 56 -9.22 -19.94 15.18
C ALA A 56 -10.62 -20.04 15.82
N ALA A 57 -10.81 -19.45 17.01
CA ALA A 57 -12.04 -19.60 17.80
C ALA A 57 -13.28 -18.81 17.31
N PRO A 58 -13.20 -17.52 16.88
CA PRO A 58 -14.39 -16.72 16.60
C PRO A 58 -15.18 -17.13 15.35
N PHE A 59 -14.73 -18.14 14.62
CA PHE A 59 -15.47 -18.75 13.50
C PHE A 59 -15.90 -20.20 13.76
N GLY A 60 -15.58 -20.76 14.94
CA GLY A 60 -15.82 -22.17 15.29
C GLY A 60 -17.08 -22.43 16.13
N GLU A 61 -17.64 -21.44 16.83
CA GLU A 61 -18.70 -21.70 17.82
C GLU A 61 -20.15 -21.71 17.28
N GLY A 62 -20.36 -21.78 15.95
CA GLY A 62 -21.71 -21.79 15.39
C GLY A 62 -21.95 -22.63 14.13
N LEU A 63 -20.91 -23.24 13.55
CA LEU A 63 -21.03 -24.05 12.34
C LEU A 63 -20.11 -25.25 12.47
N GLU A 64 -20.65 -26.35 12.99
CA GLU A 64 -20.08 -27.70 12.89
C GLU A 64 -19.99 -28.17 11.42
N GLN A 65 -19.47 -27.40 10.46
CA GLN A 65 -19.32 -27.94 9.09
C GLN A 65 -18.41 -27.20 8.11
N ASP A 66 -17.39 -26.46 8.55
CA ASP A 66 -16.32 -26.12 7.62
C ASP A 66 -15.00 -25.96 8.37
N SER A 67 -14.30 -27.08 8.54
CA SER A 67 -12.87 -27.16 8.89
C SER A 67 -11.99 -26.58 7.78
N ARG A 68 -12.38 -25.44 7.21
CA ARG A 68 -11.61 -24.79 6.16
C ARG A 68 -10.49 -24.00 6.82
N PRO A 69 -9.23 -24.23 6.41
CA PRO A 69 -8.12 -23.42 6.89
C PRO A 69 -8.43 -21.94 6.66
N TYR A 70 -8.06 -21.10 7.63
CA TYR A 70 -8.25 -19.66 7.51
C TYR A 70 -7.63 -19.19 6.17
N PRO A 71 -8.30 -18.34 5.37
CA PRO A 71 -7.80 -17.95 4.06
C PRO A 71 -6.38 -17.38 4.15
N SER A 72 -5.53 -17.76 3.20
CA SER A 72 -4.12 -17.36 3.15
C SER A 72 -3.96 -15.84 3.23
N ASP A 73 -2.83 -15.38 3.77
CA ASP A 73 -2.46 -13.95 3.78
C ASP A 73 -2.22 -13.38 2.36
N ALA A 74 -2.36 -14.19 1.31
CA ALA A 74 -2.30 -13.82 -0.10
C ALA A 74 -3.21 -12.63 -0.46
N ASP A 75 -4.43 -12.56 0.07
CA ASP A 75 -5.35 -11.45 -0.22
C ASP A 75 -4.83 -10.12 0.31
N LEU A 76 -4.23 -10.12 1.49
CA LEU A 76 -3.62 -8.93 2.08
C LEU A 76 -2.38 -8.51 1.29
N LEU A 77 -1.55 -9.46 0.86
CA LEU A 77 -0.38 -9.20 0.02
C LEU A 77 -0.79 -8.59 -1.33
N LEU A 78 -1.84 -9.15 -1.95
CA LEU A 78 -2.39 -8.65 -3.21
C LEU A 78 -2.95 -7.23 -3.03
N LEU A 79 -3.65 -6.96 -1.93
CA LEU A 79 -4.17 -5.64 -1.61
C LEU A 79 -3.05 -4.62 -1.44
N LEU A 80 -2.02 -4.94 -0.67
CA LEU A 80 -0.87 -4.06 -0.44
C LEU A 80 -0.10 -3.78 -1.74
N ASN A 81 0.12 -4.81 -2.55
CA ASN A 81 0.73 -4.64 -3.87
C ASN A 81 -0.16 -3.81 -4.81
N GLY A 82 -1.47 -4.01 -4.74
CA GLY A 82 -2.48 -3.24 -5.47
C GLY A 82 -2.45 -1.76 -5.10
N ILE A 83 -2.32 -1.43 -3.81
CA ILE A 83 -2.17 -0.06 -3.33
C ILE A 83 -0.92 0.59 -3.92
N VAL A 84 0.24 -0.05 -3.82
CA VAL A 84 1.51 0.48 -4.36
C VAL A 84 1.42 0.66 -5.87
N THR A 85 0.88 -0.35 -6.57
CA THR A 85 0.71 -0.31 -8.04
C THR A 85 -0.24 0.81 -8.46
N TYR A 86 -1.37 0.96 -7.75
CA TYR A 86 -2.34 2.02 -8.01
C TYR A 86 -1.69 3.40 -7.90
N PHE A 87 -0.98 3.68 -6.80
CA PHE A 87 -0.29 4.97 -6.61
C PHE A 87 0.84 5.19 -7.61
N CYS A 88 1.54 4.14 -8.03
CA CYS A 88 2.58 4.23 -9.05
C CYS A 88 2.02 4.51 -10.44
N VAL A 89 0.90 3.91 -10.83
CA VAL A 89 0.34 4.02 -12.18
C VAL A 89 -0.54 5.25 -12.33
N TRP A 90 -1.50 5.44 -11.41
CA TRP A 90 -2.60 6.37 -11.59
C TRP A 90 -2.36 7.75 -10.98
N THR A 91 -1.49 7.85 -9.98
CA THR A 91 -1.23 9.13 -9.32
C THR A 91 -0.04 9.83 -9.98
N PRO A 92 -0.18 11.11 -10.39
CA PRO A 92 0.92 11.92 -10.92
C PRO A 92 1.86 12.41 -9.80
N THR A 93 2.18 11.53 -8.85
CA THR A 93 3.11 11.78 -7.75
C THR A 93 4.55 11.53 -8.19
N ARG A 94 5.47 12.36 -7.69
CA ARG A 94 6.90 12.16 -7.87
C ARG A 94 7.34 10.85 -7.21
N VAL A 95 8.25 10.10 -7.84
CA VAL A 95 8.81 8.86 -7.26
C VAL A 95 9.33 9.06 -5.84
N ARG A 96 9.92 10.22 -5.53
CA ARG A 96 10.46 10.52 -4.19
C ARG A 96 9.42 10.38 -3.08
N LEU A 97 8.14 10.65 -3.37
CA LEU A 97 7.04 10.54 -2.40
C LEU A 97 6.50 9.10 -2.30
N LEU A 98 6.74 8.27 -3.33
CA LEU A 98 6.30 6.87 -3.36
C LEU A 98 7.24 5.93 -2.59
N ILE A 99 8.54 6.23 -2.55
CA ILE A 99 9.54 5.45 -1.80
C ILE A 99 9.15 5.22 -0.32
N PRO A 100 8.86 6.27 0.48
CA PRO A 100 8.49 6.09 1.88
C PRO A 100 7.17 5.31 2.07
N LEU A 101 6.22 5.43 1.14
CA LEU A 101 4.99 4.64 1.14
C LEU A 101 5.29 3.16 0.89
N ALA A 102 6.11 2.85 -0.11
CA ALA A 102 6.58 1.50 -0.41
C ALA A 102 7.29 0.86 0.80
N ILE A 103 8.18 1.62 1.46
CA ILE A 103 8.86 1.16 2.69
C ILE A 103 7.84 0.87 3.79
N THR A 104 6.85 1.75 3.97
CA THR A 104 5.81 1.58 5.00
C THR A 104 4.93 0.36 4.73
N VAL A 105 4.59 0.08 3.47
CA VAL A 105 3.89 -1.14 3.08
C VAL A 105 4.70 -2.38 3.45
N CYS A 106 5.99 -2.42 3.11
CA CYS A 106 6.86 -3.54 3.47
C CYS A 106 6.99 -3.69 5.00
N LEU A 107 7.27 -2.60 5.72
CA LEU A 107 7.46 -2.62 7.17
C LEU A 107 6.18 -3.00 7.92
N SER A 108 5.03 -2.48 7.50
CA SER A 108 3.75 -2.81 8.14
C SER A 108 3.44 -4.30 8.01
N TYR A 109 3.61 -4.89 6.83
CA TYR A 109 3.40 -6.32 6.66
C TYR A 109 4.45 -7.17 7.38
N CYS A 110 5.75 -6.90 7.18
CA CYS A 110 6.83 -7.67 7.81
C CYS A 110 6.74 -7.60 9.35
N GLY A 111 6.60 -6.39 9.89
CA GLY A 111 6.54 -6.18 11.34
C GLY A 111 5.33 -6.88 11.97
N THR A 112 4.16 -6.75 11.36
CA THR A 112 2.96 -7.43 11.88
C THR A 112 3.02 -8.94 11.70
N SER A 113 3.63 -9.45 10.64
CA SER A 113 3.82 -10.90 10.45
C SER A 113 4.83 -11.49 11.44
N ILE A 114 5.84 -10.72 11.86
CA ILE A 114 6.79 -11.15 12.90
C ILE A 114 6.12 -11.16 14.28
N ILE A 115 5.34 -10.13 14.60
CA ILE A 115 4.71 -9.98 15.93
C ILE A 115 3.53 -10.93 16.09
N PHE A 116 2.65 -10.99 15.09
CA PHE A 116 1.39 -11.73 15.16
C PHE A 116 1.42 -13.07 14.42
N GLY A 117 2.44 -13.36 13.61
CA GLY A 117 2.47 -14.56 12.77
C GLY A 117 1.45 -14.51 11.63
N GLY A 118 1.50 -15.53 10.76
CA GLY A 118 0.53 -15.74 9.68
C GLY A 118 -0.43 -16.90 9.97
N PRO A 119 -1.53 -17.01 9.22
CA PRO A 119 -2.42 -18.16 9.27
C PRO A 119 -1.71 -19.45 8.78
N ASN A 120 -2.21 -20.61 9.21
CA ASN A 120 -1.83 -21.94 8.70
C ASN A 120 -0.32 -22.30 8.73
N ASN A 121 0.47 -21.76 9.66
CA ASN A 121 1.93 -21.93 9.68
C ASN A 121 2.61 -21.55 8.36
N GLU A 122 2.01 -20.65 7.58
CA GLU A 122 2.65 -20.10 6.39
C GLU A 122 3.98 -19.44 6.77
N ASN A 123 5.02 -19.66 5.96
CA ASN A 123 6.33 -19.12 6.26
C ASN A 123 6.32 -17.59 6.05
N PRO A 124 6.33 -16.78 7.13
CA PRO A 124 6.16 -15.33 7.03
C PRO A 124 7.33 -14.69 6.27
N LEU A 125 8.50 -15.33 6.30
CA LEU A 125 9.69 -14.86 5.61
C LEU A 125 9.54 -14.96 4.09
N SER A 126 8.99 -16.07 3.58
CA SER A 126 8.77 -16.26 2.14
C SER A 126 7.80 -15.20 1.59
N GLN A 127 6.68 -14.99 2.29
CA GLN A 127 5.67 -14.00 1.90
C GLN A 127 6.20 -12.56 1.98
N SER A 128 6.98 -12.25 3.02
CA SER A 128 7.64 -10.95 3.16
C SER A 128 8.63 -10.68 2.04
N VAL A 129 9.46 -11.66 1.68
CA VAL A 129 10.40 -11.55 0.56
C VAL A 129 9.65 -11.33 -0.76
N MET A 130 8.57 -12.08 -1.01
CA MET A 130 7.75 -11.90 -2.20
C MET A 130 7.17 -10.48 -2.27
N LEU A 131 6.62 -9.96 -1.17
CA LEU A 131 6.10 -8.58 -1.12
C LEU A 131 7.19 -7.56 -1.46
N ILE A 132 8.37 -7.69 -0.86
CA ILE A 132 9.49 -6.77 -1.10
C ILE A 132 9.90 -6.80 -2.57
N LEU A 133 10.02 -7.99 -3.18
CA LEU A 133 10.38 -8.12 -4.59
C LEU A 133 9.34 -7.47 -5.50
N LEU A 134 8.05 -7.69 -5.25
CA LEU A 134 6.96 -7.09 -6.02
C LEU A 134 6.98 -5.56 -5.91
N VAL A 135 7.09 -5.03 -4.70
CA VAL A 135 7.16 -3.58 -4.46
C VAL A 135 8.39 -2.97 -5.15
N CYS A 136 9.55 -3.61 -5.05
CA CYS A 136 10.77 -3.17 -5.74
C CYS A 136 10.61 -3.15 -7.26
N MET A 137 9.97 -4.16 -7.84
CA MET A 137 9.69 -4.24 -9.28
C MET A 137 8.78 -3.09 -9.72
N VAL A 138 7.70 -2.83 -8.98
CA VAL A 138 6.73 -1.76 -9.27
C VAL A 138 7.40 -0.38 -9.18
N ILE A 139 8.19 -0.11 -8.14
CA ILE A 139 8.90 1.15 -7.98
C ILE A 139 9.96 1.33 -9.07
N SER A 140 10.71 0.28 -9.41
CA SER A 140 11.70 0.32 -10.49
C SER A 140 11.05 0.61 -11.85
N GLY A 141 9.88 0.00 -12.12
CA GLY A 141 9.08 0.29 -13.31
C GLY A 141 8.66 1.76 -13.39
N LYS A 142 8.16 2.32 -12.28
CA LYS A 142 7.80 3.74 -12.21
C LYS A 142 9.01 4.66 -12.42
N MET A 143 10.15 4.33 -11.83
CA MET A 143 11.41 5.07 -12.03
C MET A 143 11.87 5.05 -13.49
N SER A 144 11.75 3.90 -14.16
CA SER A 144 12.08 3.77 -15.57
C SER A 144 11.14 4.61 -16.45
N LEU A 145 9.83 4.53 -16.18
CA LEU A 145 8.81 5.32 -16.88
C LEU A 145 9.07 6.83 -16.75
N GLU A 146 9.33 7.31 -15.53
CA GLU A 146 9.58 8.74 -15.30
C GLU A 146 10.86 9.22 -16.00
N LYS A 147 11.92 8.39 -16.04
CA LYS A 147 13.14 8.69 -16.79
C LYS A 147 12.87 8.82 -18.30
N ASN A 148 12.05 7.92 -18.86
CA ASN A 148 11.73 7.93 -20.29
C ASN A 148 10.91 9.18 -20.66
N VAL A 149 9.88 9.50 -19.89
CA VAL A 149 9.06 10.72 -20.10
C VAL A 149 9.92 11.98 -20.04
N ARG A 150 10.86 12.07 -19.10
CA ARG A 150 11.78 13.22 -19.02
C ARG A 150 12.71 13.30 -20.23
N ARG A 151 13.21 12.17 -20.73
CA ARG A 151 14.07 12.14 -21.93
C ARG A 151 13.31 12.61 -23.17
N GLU A 152 12.09 12.13 -23.37
CA GLU A 152 11.23 12.55 -24.49
C GLU A 152 10.93 14.05 -24.46
N TYR A 153 10.60 14.58 -23.28
CA TYR A 153 10.36 16.02 -23.11
C TYR A 153 11.59 16.88 -23.45
N VAL A 154 12.79 16.43 -23.08
CA VAL A 154 14.05 17.12 -23.44
C VAL A 154 14.30 17.05 -24.94
N ALA A 155 14.14 15.89 -25.56
CA ALA A 155 14.33 15.70 -27.00
C ALA A 155 13.37 16.59 -27.82
N PHE A 156 12.09 16.64 -27.42
CA PHE A 156 11.09 17.50 -28.04
C PHE A 156 11.49 18.97 -27.96
N ASN A 157 11.87 19.47 -26.79
CA ASN A 157 12.28 20.88 -26.63
C ASN A 157 13.51 21.26 -27.47
N ILE A 158 14.47 20.35 -27.65
CA ILE A 158 15.63 20.58 -28.50
C ILE A 158 15.19 20.69 -29.97
N SER A 159 14.26 19.84 -30.42
CA SER A 159 13.77 19.86 -31.81
C SER A 159 13.02 21.15 -32.16
N VAL A 160 12.19 21.66 -31.23
CA VAL A 160 11.45 22.92 -31.40
C VAL A 160 12.37 24.14 -31.43
N ARG A 161 13.50 24.12 -30.73
CA ARG A 161 14.48 25.21 -30.78
C ARG A 161 15.28 25.27 -32.08
N LYS A 162 15.45 24.14 -32.78
CA LYS A 162 16.19 24.09 -34.06
C LYS A 162 15.38 24.58 -35.27
N THR A 163 14.06 24.70 -35.11
CA THR A 163 13.13 25.11 -36.17
C THR A 163 12.77 26.60 -36.13
N LYS A 164 13.30 27.33 -35.14
CA LYS A 164 13.26 28.80 -35.05
C LYS A 164 14.61 29.38 -35.40
#